data_AF-A0A7S2D9Z1-F1
#
_entry.id   AF-A0A7S2D9Z1-F1
#
_cell.length_a   1.000
_cell.length_b   1.000
_cell.length_c   1.000
_cell.angle_alpha   90.00
_cell.angle_beta   90.00
_cell.angle_gamma   90.00
#
_symmetry.space_group_name_H-M   'P 1'
#
loop_
_entity.id
_entity.type
_entity.pdbx_description
1 polymer ?
#
loop_
_entity_poly.entity_id
_entity_poly.type
_entity_poly.pdbx_seq_one_letter_code
_entity_poly.pdbx_strand_id
1 'polypeptide(L)'
;MTGQSAPPGEGPPRSVRENLWVKYILIAEAEDGKWATCYYDGGEPYEVTSMCAACGALTMLNEPEKVNGQQYGGFVTPSFAFAESGFEDLLTKNTWACAPKGSKVSWSLRDGQAEHQEIMDHFKEKTQKYTMVTMAMREPGSDKAWGLPDYAK
;
A
#
# COMPACT_ATOMS: atom_id res chain seq x y z
N MET A 1 26.57 -4.02 -7.05
CA MET A 1 25.66 -5.19 -7.12
C MET A 1 24.52 -4.76 -8.02
N THR A 2 24.53 -5.24 -9.26
CA THR A 2 23.62 -4.87 -10.37
C THR A 2 22.17 -5.17 -10.00
N GLY A 3 21.22 -4.36 -10.46
CA GLY A 3 19.77 -4.60 -10.34
C GLY A 3 19.37 -5.91 -11.00
N GLN A 4 19.58 -7.03 -10.29
CA GLN A 4 19.04 -8.32 -10.68
C GLN A 4 17.58 -8.32 -10.27
N SER A 5 16.69 -8.36 -11.26
CA SER A 5 15.32 -8.80 -11.04
C SER A 5 15.37 -10.10 -10.27
N ALA A 6 14.63 -10.17 -9.15
CA ALA A 6 14.54 -11.39 -8.40
C ALA A 6 13.98 -12.51 -9.29
N PRO A 7 14.36 -13.78 -9.05
CA PRO A 7 13.75 -14.90 -9.74
C PRO A 7 12.21 -14.83 -9.66
N PRO A 8 11.50 -15.31 -10.69
CA PRO A 8 10.04 -15.38 -10.65
C PRO A 8 9.55 -16.04 -9.36
N GLY A 9 8.71 -15.33 -8.61
CA GLY A 9 8.16 -15.80 -7.33
C GLY A 9 8.95 -15.41 -6.07
N GLU A 10 10.15 -14.85 -6.18
CA GLU A 10 10.97 -14.53 -4.99
C GLU A 10 10.80 -13.09 -4.48
N GLY A 11 10.23 -12.20 -5.30
CA GLY A 11 10.08 -10.78 -4.96
C GLY A 11 11.43 -10.07 -4.77
N PRO A 12 11.46 -8.74 -4.73
CA PRO A 12 12.72 -7.99 -4.65
C PRO A 12 13.50 -8.33 -3.36
N PRO A 13 14.86 -8.33 -3.41
CA PRO A 13 15.68 -8.52 -2.23
C PRO A 13 15.33 -7.53 -1.11
N ARG A 14 15.54 -7.93 0.14
CA ARG A 14 15.21 -7.10 1.33
C ARG A 14 15.84 -5.71 1.27
N SER A 15 17.10 -5.61 0.83
CA SER A 15 17.82 -4.34 0.69
C SER A 15 17.15 -3.37 -0.29
N VAL A 16 16.42 -3.88 -1.29
CA VAL A 16 15.61 -3.08 -2.21
C VAL A 16 14.30 -2.70 -1.54
N ARG A 17 13.64 -3.66 -0.88
CA ARG A 17 12.35 -3.48 -0.19
C ARG A 17 12.38 -2.41 0.90
N GLU A 18 13.47 -2.30 1.65
CA GLU A 18 13.65 -1.29 2.71
C GLU A 18 13.57 0.16 2.21
N ASN A 19 13.69 0.38 0.90
CA ASN A 19 13.60 1.69 0.25
C ASN A 19 12.26 1.93 -0.45
N LEU A 20 11.40 0.91 -0.55
CA LEU A 20 10.08 1.04 -1.15
C LEU A 20 9.08 1.59 -0.14
N TRP A 21 8.10 2.33 -0.65
CA TRP A 21 7.03 2.91 0.15
C TRP A 21 5.77 3.04 -0.70
N VAL A 22 4.62 3.16 -0.05
CA VAL A 22 3.35 3.45 -0.71
C VAL A 22 2.65 4.58 0.03
N LYS A 23 2.12 5.53 -0.75
CA LYS A 23 1.21 6.57 -0.29
C LYS A 23 0.09 6.70 -1.31
N TYR A 24 -1.12 6.97 -0.83
CA TYR A 24 -2.25 7.30 -1.68
C TYR A 24 -2.88 8.61 -1.20
N ILE A 25 -3.52 9.29 -2.14
CA ILE A 25 -4.48 10.36 -1.86
C ILE A 25 -5.75 9.94 -2.59
N LEU A 26 -6.81 9.70 -1.83
CA LEU A 26 -8.12 9.37 -2.36
C LEU A 26 -8.98 10.62 -2.23
N ILE A 27 -9.51 11.09 -3.34
CA ILE A 27 -10.36 12.28 -3.39
C ILE A 27 -11.72 11.83 -3.92
N ALA A 28 -12.77 12.16 -3.21
CA ALA A 28 -14.14 11.82 -3.58
C ALA A 28 -15.05 13.06 -3.50
N GLU A 29 -15.99 13.14 -4.42
CA GLU A 29 -17.10 14.10 -4.41
C GLU A 29 -18.40 13.32 -4.21
N ALA A 30 -19.21 13.77 -3.26
CA ALA A 30 -20.55 13.23 -3.01
C ALA A 30 -21.58 13.85 -3.97
N GLU A 31 -22.74 13.22 -4.11
CA GLU A 31 -23.82 13.69 -5.00
C GLU A 31 -24.35 15.09 -4.61
N ASP A 32 -24.15 15.51 -3.36
CA ASP A 32 -24.50 16.85 -2.88
C ASP A 32 -23.40 17.91 -3.11
N GLY A 33 -22.33 17.55 -3.84
CA GLY A 33 -21.20 18.41 -4.17
C GLY A 33 -20.19 18.58 -3.02
N LYS A 34 -20.34 17.87 -1.90
CA LYS A 34 -19.33 17.88 -0.83
C LYS A 34 -18.14 17.03 -1.22
N TRP A 35 -16.95 17.53 -0.90
CA TRP A 35 -15.68 16.85 -1.15
C TRP A 35 -15.10 16.26 0.13
N ALA A 36 -14.41 15.14 -0.01
CA ALA A 36 -13.59 14.54 1.03
C ALA A 36 -12.26 14.06 0.46
N THR A 37 -11.20 14.19 1.25
CA THR A 37 -9.86 13.71 0.91
C THR A 37 -9.36 12.79 2.01
N CYS A 38 -8.90 11.59 1.63
CA CYS A 38 -8.21 10.66 2.51
C CYS A 38 -6.75 10.51 2.10
N TYR A 39 -5.85 10.79 3.04
CA TYR A 39 -4.42 10.57 2.88
C TYR A 39 -4.03 9.25 3.53
N TYR A 40 -3.36 8.41 2.77
CA TYR A 40 -2.81 7.14 3.23
C TYR A 40 -1.29 7.22 3.29
N ASP A 41 -0.72 6.86 4.44
CA ASP A 41 0.71 6.58 4.59
C ASP A 41 0.90 5.10 4.94
N GLY A 42 1.42 4.36 3.96
CA GLY A 42 1.68 2.94 4.10
C GLY A 42 3.17 2.63 4.30
N GLY A 43 3.42 1.36 4.56
CA GLY A 43 4.76 0.80 4.67
C GLY A 43 5.34 0.42 3.31
N GLU A 44 6.13 -0.64 3.34
CA GLU A 44 6.68 -1.28 2.16
C GLU A 44 5.54 -1.98 1.36
N PRO A 45 5.46 -1.85 0.02
CA PRO A 45 4.26 -2.24 -0.74
C PRO A 45 3.87 -3.73 -0.64
N TYR A 46 4.85 -4.64 -0.57
CA TYR A 46 4.59 -6.08 -0.45
C TYR A 46 4.05 -6.42 0.94
N GLU A 47 4.60 -5.77 1.95
CA GLU A 47 4.13 -5.85 3.32
C GLU A 47 2.72 -5.27 3.47
N VAL A 48 2.45 -4.10 2.89
CA VAL A 48 1.12 -3.49 2.89
C VAL A 48 0.08 -4.46 2.33
N THR A 49 0.36 -5.07 1.17
CA THR A 49 -0.55 -6.03 0.56
C THR A 49 -0.74 -7.28 1.43
N SER A 50 0.35 -7.78 2.02
CA SER A 50 0.32 -8.97 2.89
C SER A 50 -0.48 -8.70 4.18
N MET A 51 -0.31 -7.52 4.77
CA MET A 51 -1.04 -7.08 5.95
C MET A 51 -2.52 -6.90 5.64
N CYS A 52 -2.89 -6.28 4.51
CA CYS A 52 -4.29 -6.19 4.09
C CYS A 52 -4.91 -7.59 3.91
N ALA A 53 -4.20 -8.55 3.33
CA ALA A 53 -4.69 -9.91 3.17
C ALA A 53 -4.87 -10.63 4.53
N ALA A 54 -3.88 -10.56 5.41
CA ALA A 54 -3.92 -11.22 6.72
C ALA A 54 -4.95 -10.58 7.66
N CYS A 55 -4.96 -9.25 7.76
CA CYS A 55 -5.96 -8.52 8.54
C CYS A 55 -7.37 -8.74 7.98
N GLY A 56 -7.53 -8.75 6.65
CA GLY A 56 -8.83 -9.00 6.01
C GLY A 56 -9.36 -10.39 6.32
N ALA A 57 -8.50 -11.41 6.25
CA ALA A 57 -8.87 -12.77 6.65
C ALA A 57 -9.26 -12.85 8.14
N LEU A 58 -8.51 -12.19 9.03
CA LEU A 58 -8.83 -12.13 10.46
C LEU A 58 -10.14 -11.39 10.73
N THR A 59 -10.42 -10.29 10.03
CA THR A 59 -11.69 -9.56 10.13
C THR A 59 -12.85 -10.47 9.77
N MET A 60 -12.79 -11.16 8.63
CA MET A 60 -13.87 -12.06 8.20
C MET A 60 -14.09 -13.24 9.17
N LEU A 61 -13.01 -13.73 9.80
CA LEU A 61 -13.10 -14.80 10.80
C LEU A 61 -13.71 -14.32 12.12
N ASN A 62 -13.39 -13.09 12.54
CA ASN A 62 -13.82 -12.54 13.83
C ASN A 62 -15.21 -11.88 13.77
N GLU A 63 -15.62 -11.40 12.59
CA GLU A 63 -16.88 -10.68 12.36
C GLU A 63 -17.70 -11.34 11.22
N PRO A 64 -17.95 -12.66 11.24
CA PRO A 64 -18.60 -13.37 10.14
C PRO A 64 -20.03 -12.88 9.86
N GLU A 65 -20.70 -12.34 10.86
CA GLU A 65 -22.04 -11.75 10.75
C GLU A 65 -22.08 -10.47 9.91
N LYS A 66 -20.98 -9.70 9.85
CA LYS A 66 -20.92 -8.47 9.05
C LYS A 66 -20.78 -8.74 7.55
N VAL A 67 -20.07 -9.80 7.19
CA VAL A 67 -20.01 -10.28 5.80
C VAL A 67 -21.31 -10.99 5.41
N ASN A 68 -22.03 -11.52 6.39
CA ASN A 68 -23.30 -12.24 6.23
C ASN A 68 -23.23 -13.33 5.15
N GLY A 69 -22.12 -14.09 5.17
CA GLY A 69 -21.83 -15.13 4.17
C GLY A 69 -22.83 -16.28 4.13
N GLN A 70 -23.65 -16.45 5.18
CA GLN A 70 -24.74 -17.43 5.18
C GLN A 70 -25.93 -17.01 4.30
N GLN A 71 -26.16 -15.70 4.16
CA GLN A 71 -27.24 -15.17 3.31
C GLN A 71 -26.76 -14.86 1.89
N TYR A 72 -25.50 -14.44 1.73
CA TYR A 72 -24.95 -13.92 0.47
C TYR A 72 -23.72 -14.71 -0.03
N GLY A 73 -23.68 -16.02 0.18
CA GLY A 73 -22.52 -16.87 -0.18
C GLY A 73 -21.97 -16.60 -1.59
N GLY A 74 -20.67 -16.83 -1.78
CA GLY A 74 -19.97 -16.52 -3.03
C GLY A 74 -18.74 -15.66 -2.81
N PHE A 75 -18.45 -14.77 -3.75
CA PHE A 75 -17.30 -13.86 -3.69
C PHE A 75 -17.76 -12.47 -3.28
N VAL A 76 -17.07 -11.87 -2.32
CA VAL A 76 -17.30 -10.49 -1.86
C VAL A 76 -16.09 -9.63 -2.16
N THR A 77 -16.33 -8.36 -2.49
CA THR A 77 -15.25 -7.39 -2.65
C THR A 77 -14.81 -6.87 -1.28
N PRO A 78 -13.56 -6.39 -1.13
CA PRO A 78 -13.11 -5.75 0.11
C PRO A 78 -14.03 -4.62 0.58
N SER A 79 -14.55 -3.81 -0.33
CA SER A 79 -15.48 -2.72 -0.01
C SER A 79 -16.75 -3.22 0.67
N PHE A 80 -17.26 -4.38 0.26
CA PHE A 80 -18.42 -5.00 0.90
C PHE A 80 -18.03 -5.70 2.20
N ALA A 81 -16.99 -6.54 2.16
CA ALA A 81 -16.58 -7.37 3.29
C ALA A 81 -16.10 -6.57 4.50
N PHE A 82 -15.53 -5.39 4.27
CA PHE A 82 -14.90 -4.58 5.31
C PHE A 82 -15.66 -3.31 5.64
N ALA A 83 -16.77 -3.00 4.95
CA ALA A 83 -17.64 -1.90 5.31
C ALA A 83 -18.08 -2.05 6.77
N GLU A 84 -17.85 -1.01 7.57
CA GLU A 84 -18.21 -0.97 9.00
C GLU A 84 -17.58 -2.09 9.86
N SER A 85 -16.52 -2.75 9.37
CA SER A 85 -15.78 -3.80 10.08
C SER A 85 -14.61 -3.25 10.90
N GLY A 86 -14.04 -4.06 11.78
CA GLY A 86 -12.80 -3.74 12.49
C GLY A 86 -11.51 -3.84 11.64
N PHE A 87 -11.61 -3.96 10.32
CA PHE A 87 -10.45 -4.12 9.42
C PHE A 87 -9.44 -2.97 9.55
N GLU A 88 -9.91 -1.72 9.53
CA GLU A 88 -9.03 -0.54 9.65
C GLU A 88 -8.31 -0.51 11.00
N ASP A 89 -9.01 -0.83 12.09
CA ASP A 89 -8.45 -0.90 13.45
C ASP A 89 -7.35 -1.97 13.52
N LEU A 90 -7.58 -3.14 12.92
CA LEU A 90 -6.58 -4.20 12.86
C LEU A 90 -5.35 -3.76 12.06
N LEU A 91 -5.55 -3.06 10.94
CA LEU A 91 -4.45 -2.57 10.12
C LEU A 91 -3.61 -1.52 10.89
N THR A 92 -4.27 -0.53 11.50
CA THR A 92 -3.66 0.62 12.19
C THR A 92 -3.03 0.29 13.54
N LYS A 93 -3.49 -0.77 14.23
CA LYS A 93 -2.92 -1.19 15.51
C LYS A 93 -1.51 -1.76 15.36
N ASN A 94 -1.24 -2.45 14.26
CA ASN A 94 -0.03 -3.23 14.05
C ASN A 94 1.09 -2.42 13.38
N THR A 95 2.33 -2.75 13.72
CA THR A 95 3.53 -2.14 13.13
C THR A 95 4.00 -2.90 11.91
N TRP A 96 4.54 -2.19 10.94
CA TRP A 96 5.26 -2.78 9.82
C TRP A 96 6.53 -3.50 10.31
N ALA A 97 6.69 -4.76 9.92
CA ALA A 97 7.86 -5.61 10.07
C ALA A 97 9.10 -5.09 9.32
N CYS A 98 8.94 -4.42 8.17
CA CYS A 98 10.06 -3.93 7.36
C CYS A 98 10.42 -2.45 7.60
N ALA A 99 9.62 -1.70 8.35
CA ALA A 99 9.85 -0.27 8.58
C ALA A 99 10.69 0.00 9.86
N PRO A 100 11.19 1.24 10.06
CA PRO A 100 11.77 1.64 11.33
C PRO A 100 10.86 1.27 12.51
N LYS A 101 11.46 0.82 13.61
CA LYS A 101 10.72 0.32 14.78
C LYS A 101 9.59 1.29 15.16
N GLY A 102 8.34 0.82 15.08
CA GLY A 102 7.16 1.58 15.48
C GLY A 102 6.40 2.29 14.36
N SER A 103 6.85 2.24 13.09
CA SER A 103 6.03 2.74 11.98
C SER A 103 4.77 1.87 11.80
N LYS A 104 3.65 2.54 11.51
CA LYS A 104 2.32 1.93 11.34
C LYS A 104 1.66 2.51 10.10
N VAL A 105 0.59 1.86 9.64
CA VAL A 105 -0.30 2.48 8.67
C VAL A 105 -0.99 3.68 9.30
N SER A 106 -1.25 4.72 8.52
CA SER A 106 -2.12 5.81 8.94
C SER A 106 -3.04 6.26 7.82
N TRP A 107 -4.22 6.69 8.25
CA TRP A 107 -5.23 7.32 7.44
C TRP A 107 -5.50 8.71 8.03
N SER A 108 -5.65 9.71 7.18
CA SER A 108 -6.06 11.06 7.59
C SER A 108 -7.19 11.52 6.68
N LEU A 109 -8.39 11.59 7.23
CA LEU A 109 -9.57 12.07 6.52
C LEU A 109 -9.71 13.57 6.76
N ARG A 110 -10.01 14.31 5.69
CA ARG A 110 -10.26 15.74 5.71
C ARG A 110 -11.47 16.09 4.85
N ASP A 111 -12.25 17.05 5.32
CA ASP A 111 -13.25 17.71 4.50
C ASP A 111 -12.59 18.53 3.39
N GLY A 112 -13.26 18.59 2.24
CA GLY A 112 -12.81 19.35 1.08
C GLY A 112 -11.87 18.57 0.14
N GLN A 113 -11.69 19.15 -1.04
CA GLN A 113 -10.79 18.65 -2.06
C GLN A 113 -9.34 18.99 -1.67
N ALA A 114 -8.40 18.10 -1.99
CA ALA A 114 -6.97 18.38 -1.85
C ALA A 114 -6.51 19.42 -2.88
N GLU A 115 -5.80 20.44 -2.42
CA GLU A 115 -5.16 21.39 -3.33
C GLU A 115 -3.88 20.78 -3.93
N HIS A 116 -3.50 21.24 -5.13
CA HIS A 116 -2.34 20.70 -5.84
C HIS A 116 -1.07 20.71 -4.99
N GLN A 117 -0.83 21.79 -4.23
CA GLN A 117 0.35 21.91 -3.39
C GLN A 117 0.37 20.88 -2.25
N GLU A 118 -0.78 20.60 -1.66
CA GLU A 118 -0.92 19.62 -0.58
C GLU A 118 -0.65 18.20 -1.07
N ILE A 119 -1.13 17.88 -2.28
CA ILE A 119 -0.81 16.63 -2.98
C ILE A 119 0.70 16.49 -3.12
N MET A 120 1.36 17.53 -3.65
CA MET A 120 2.81 17.51 -3.86
C MET A 120 3.59 17.35 -2.55
N ASP A 121 3.17 18.04 -1.49
CA ASP A 121 3.84 17.98 -0.19
C ASP A 121 3.70 16.60 0.48
N HIS A 122 2.56 15.91 0.32
CA HIS A 122 2.37 14.54 0.86
C HIS A 122 3.41 13.54 0.29
N PHE A 123 3.76 13.69 -0.99
CA PHE A 123 4.73 12.82 -1.65
C PHE A 123 6.19 13.26 -1.45
N LYS A 124 6.43 14.52 -1.06
CA LYS A 124 7.77 15.15 -1.08
C LYS A 124 8.80 14.46 -0.20
N GLU A 125 8.48 14.18 1.07
CA GLU A 125 9.45 13.59 2.01
C GLU A 125 9.96 12.21 1.56
N LYS A 126 9.04 11.32 1.17
CA LYS A 126 9.40 9.96 0.75
C LYS A 126 10.05 9.94 -0.63
N THR A 127 9.62 10.83 -1.53
CA THR A 127 10.24 10.98 -2.86
C THR A 127 11.68 11.49 -2.76
N GLN A 128 11.95 12.47 -1.89
CA GLN A 128 13.31 12.97 -1.65
C GLN A 128 14.22 11.87 -1.08
N LYS A 129 13.74 11.11 -0.09
CA LYS A 129 14.48 9.99 0.49
C LYS A 129 14.78 8.91 -0.56
N TYR A 130 13.78 8.51 -1.35
CA TYR A 130 13.95 7.54 -2.42
C TYR A 130 14.92 8.02 -3.52
N THR A 131 14.83 9.30 -3.89
CA THR A 131 15.70 9.89 -4.91
C THR A 131 17.15 9.89 -4.46
N MET A 132 17.44 10.28 -3.21
CA MET A 132 18.80 10.23 -2.66
C MET A 132 19.36 8.81 -2.63
N VAL A 133 18.57 7.83 -2.23
CA VAL A 133 18.98 6.42 -2.22
C VAL A 133 19.23 5.91 -3.64
N THR A 134 18.31 6.19 -4.57
CA THR A 134 18.43 5.76 -5.97
C THR A 134 19.65 6.39 -6.64
N MET A 135 19.94 7.67 -6.36
CA MET A 135 21.15 8.35 -6.85
C MET A 135 22.43 7.80 -6.23
N ALA A 136 22.41 7.41 -4.95
CA ALA A 136 23.54 6.77 -4.28
C ALA A 136 23.77 5.32 -4.74
N MET A 137 22.74 4.64 -5.24
CA MET A 137 22.80 3.23 -5.67
C MET A 137 22.96 3.04 -7.19
N ARG A 138 22.88 4.11 -8.00
CA ARG A 138 22.98 4.01 -9.47
C ARG A 138 24.42 4.12 -9.97
N GLU A 139 24.96 3.00 -10.47
CA GLU A 139 25.94 3.06 -11.55
C GLU A 139 25.21 3.35 -12.87
N PRO A 140 25.69 4.30 -13.72
CA PRO A 140 25.09 4.59 -15.01
C PRO A 140 25.00 3.31 -15.87
N GLY A 141 23.79 2.92 -16.29
CA GLY A 141 23.53 1.75 -17.15
C GLY A 141 23.11 0.45 -16.46
N SER A 142 22.81 0.46 -15.16
CA SER A 142 22.53 -0.74 -14.37
C SER A 142 21.07 -1.22 -14.32
N ASP A 143 20.11 -0.43 -14.80
CA ASP A 143 18.68 -0.77 -14.75
C ASP A 143 18.19 -1.30 -16.11
N LYS A 144 18.09 -2.63 -16.28
CA LYS A 144 17.20 -3.20 -17.30
C LYS A 144 15.77 -3.17 -16.75
N ALA A 145 14.86 -2.52 -17.47
CA ALA A 145 13.42 -2.66 -17.22
C ALA A 145 13.02 -4.15 -17.30
N TRP A 146 11.90 -4.50 -16.64
CA TRP A 146 11.30 -5.84 -16.68
C TRP A 146 11.25 -6.37 -18.12
N GLY A 147 12.27 -7.14 -18.49
CA GLY A 147 12.26 -7.92 -19.71
C GLY A 147 11.35 -9.11 -19.44
N LEU A 148 10.35 -9.30 -20.29
CA LEU A 148 9.62 -10.57 -20.31
C LEU A 148 10.65 -11.71 -20.40
N PRO A 149 10.48 -12.81 -19.65
CA PRO A 149 11.33 -13.98 -19.83
C PRO A 149 11.38 -14.34 -21.31
N ASP A 150 12.57 -14.58 -21.85
CA ASP A 150 12.69 -15.04 -23.23
C ASP A 150 12.14 -16.47 -23.30
N TYR A 151 10.88 -16.60 -23.74
CA TYR A 151 10.21 -17.88 -23.89
C TYR A 151 10.65 -18.61 -25.16
N ALA A 152 11.53 -18.01 -25.97
CA ALA A 152 12.10 -18.64 -27.15
C ALA A 152 13.46 -19.27 -26.79
N LYS A 153 13.53 -20.59 -26.92
CA LYS A 153 14.78 -21.32 -27.18
C LYS A 153 15.04 -21.32 -28.68
#